data_AF-A0A528LRC3-F1
#
_entry.id   AF-A0A528LRC3-F1
#
_cell.length_a   1.000
_cell.length_b   1.000
_cell.length_c   1.000
_cell.angle_alpha   90.00
_cell.angle_beta   90.00
_cell.angle_gamma   90.00
#
_symmetry.space_group_name_H-M   'P 1'
#
loop_
_entity.id
_entity.type
_entity.pdbx_description
1 polymer ?
#
loop_
_entity_poly.entity_id
_entity_poly.type
_entity_poly.pdbx_seq_one_letter_code
_entity_poly.pdbx_strand_id
1 'polypeptide(L)' 'MKALGWIGTAKADLLAFPDDVVREVGHALFIAQSGGKHADAKPLRGFGGASVLE' A
#
# COMPACT_ATOMS: atom_id res chain seq x y z
N MET A 1 3.68 2.65 -14.16
CA MET A 1 3.75 2.48 -12.69
C MET A 1 3.57 3.83 -12.03
N LYS A 2 2.54 4.01 -11.21
CA LYS A 2 2.38 5.24 -10.41
C LYS A 2 3.40 5.23 -9.26
N ALA A 3 4.02 6.37 -8.96
CA ALA A 3 4.98 6.49 -7.87
C ALA A 3 4.28 6.37 -6.51
N LEU A 4 4.95 5.78 -5.52
CA LEU A 4 4.46 5.74 -4.13
C LEU A 4 4.84 7.02 -3.40
N GLY A 5 3.84 7.68 -2.81
CA GLY A 5 4.05 8.71 -1.81
C GLY A 5 4.08 8.08 -0.42
N TRP A 6 5.18 8.30 0.32
CA TRP A 6 5.28 7.87 1.72
C TRP A 6 4.93 9.06 2.62
N ILE A 7 4.06 8.84 3.61
CA ILE A 7 3.64 9.87 4.55
C ILE A 7 4.31 9.60 5.90
N GLY A 8 4.98 10.62 6.46
CA GLY A 8 5.64 10.53 7.76
C GLY A 8 6.63 9.37 7.83
N THR A 9 6.48 8.52 8.84
CA THR A 9 7.36 7.38 9.10
C THR A 9 6.95 6.09 8.39
N ALA A 10 5.88 6.09 7.59
CA ALA A 10 5.27 4.88 7.03
C ALA A 10 6.27 3.92 6.33
N LYS A 11 7.27 4.46 5.63
CA LYS A 11 8.32 3.65 5.00
C LYS A 11 9.25 3.00 6.03
N ALA A 12 9.67 3.76 7.03
CA ALA A 12 10.57 3.28 8.08
C ALA A 12 9.86 2.24 8.95
N ASP A 13 8.61 2.49 9.31
CA ASP A 13 7.78 1.53 10.05
C ASP A 13 7.59 0.24 9.25
N LEU A 14 7.32 0.32 7.93
CA LEU A 14 7.22 -0.86 7.08
C LEU A 14 8.52 -1.68 7.12
N LEU A 15 9.67 -1.04 6.99
CA LEU A 15 10.97 -1.72 6.97
C LEU A 15 11.41 -2.27 8.33
N ALA A 16 10.73 -1.90 9.42
CA ALA A 16 10.98 -2.45 10.75
C ALA A 16 10.24 -3.78 11.01
N PHE A 17 9.31 -4.17 10.13
CA PHE A 17 8.63 -5.47 10.22
C PHE A 17 9.53 -6.64 9.79
N PRO A 18 9.17 -7.89 10.14
CA PRO A 18 9.83 -9.08 9.62
C PRO A 18 9.86 -9.13 8.09
N ASP A 19 10.89 -9.73 7.52
CA ASP A 19 11.13 -9.77 6.06
C ASP A 19 9.93 -10.32 5.26
N ASP A 20 9.20 -11.27 5.83
CA ASP A 20 8.01 -11.85 5.21
C ASP A 20 6.88 -10.83 5.02
N VAL A 21 6.63 -10.01 6.04
CA VAL A 21 5.63 -8.93 6.01
C VAL A 21 6.05 -7.86 5.00
N VAL A 22 7.32 -7.50 4.98
CA VAL A 22 7.86 -6.52 4.01
C VAL A 22 7.66 -7.02 2.58
N ARG A 23 7.91 -8.31 2.33
CA ARG A 23 7.68 -8.94 1.01
C ARG A 23 6.21 -8.90 0.61
N GLU A 24 5.30 -9.29 1.50
CA GLU A 24 3.87 -9.31 1.20
C GLU A 24 3.33 -7.90 0.91
N VAL A 25 3.65 -6.93 1.76
CA VAL A 25 3.24 -5.54 1.54
C VAL A 25 3.90 -4.97 0.28
N GLY A 26 5.16 -5.29 0.02
CA GLY A 26 5.86 -4.91 -1.22
C GLY A 26 5.15 -5.41 -2.48
N HIS A 27 4.66 -6.65 -2.46
CA HIS A 27 3.87 -7.21 -3.55
C HIS A 27 2.53 -6.48 -3.73
N ALA A 28 1.83 -6.19 -2.63
CA ALA A 28 0.59 -5.42 -2.66
C ALA A 28 0.79 -4.01 -3.23
N LEU A 29 1.88 -3.34 -2.84
CA LEU A 29 2.26 -2.02 -3.36
C LEU A 29 2.57 -2.08 -4.86
N PHE A 30 3.31 -3.09 -5.32
CA PHE A 30 3.60 -3.29 -6.74
C PHE A 30 2.33 -3.43 -7.59
N ILE A 31 1.35 -4.20 -7.11
CA ILE A 31 0.05 -4.35 -7.77
C ILE A 31 -0.68 -3.00 -7.82
N ALA A 32 -0.71 -2.27 -6.71
CA ALA A 32 -1.34 -0.95 -6.64
C ALA A 32 -0.69 0.05 -7.60
N GLN A 33 0.63 0.07 -7.68
CA GLN A 33 1.40 0.89 -8.60
C GLN A 33 1.13 0.56 -10.08
N SER A 34 0.73 -0.68 -10.36
CA SER A 34 0.33 -1.15 -11.68
C SER A 34 -1.15 -0.86 -12.00
N GLY A 35 -1.88 -0.22 -11.08
CA GLY A 35 -3.31 0.10 -11.23
C GLY A 35 -4.25 -1.03 -10.80
N GLY A 36 -3.70 -2.10 -10.21
CA GLY A 36 -4.47 -3.21 -9.66
C GLY A 36 -4.85 -3.01 -8.19
N LYS A 37 -5.53 -4.01 -7.64
CA LYS A 37 -5.88 -4.07 -6.22
C LYS A 37 -5.51 -5.45 -5.68
N HIS A 38 -4.68 -5.50 -4.65
CA HIS A 38 -4.32 -6.76 -3.97
C HIS A 38 -5.57 -7.40 -3.36
N ALA A 39 -5.62 -8.74 -3.33
CA ALA A 39 -6.79 -9.48 -2.84
C ALA A 39 -7.17 -9.11 -1.40
N ASP A 40 -6.16 -8.99 -0.53
CA ASP A 40 -6.32 -8.58 0.87
C ASP A 40 -6.52 -7.07 1.09
N ALA A 41 -6.41 -6.25 0.04
CA ALA A 41 -6.61 -4.81 0.17
C ALA A 41 -8.11 -4.50 0.38
N LYS A 42 -8.45 -4.07 1.60
CA LYS A 42 -9.81 -3.64 1.93
C LYS A 42 -9.92 -2.11 1.88
N PRO A 43 -10.85 -1.54 1.09
CA PRO A 43 -11.11 -0.11 1.11
C PRO A 43 -11.56 0.33 2.50
N LEU A 44 -10.95 1.38 3.04
CA LEU A 44 -11.43 2.01 4.26
C LEU A 44 -12.77 2.68 3.97
N ARG A 45 -13.79 2.36 4.78
CA ARG A 45 -15.12 2.98 4.70
C ARG A 45 -15.12 4.27 5.52
N GLY A 46 -15.80 5.32 5.05
CA GLY A 46 -15.93 6.59 5.77
C GLY A 46 -14.94 7.69 5.37
N PHE A 47 -13.92 7.35 4.57
CA PHE A 47 -13.15 8.30 3.75
C PHE A 47 -13.74 8.25 2.34
N GLY A 48 -13.92 9.40 1.68
CA GLY A 48 -14.74 9.59 0.47
C GLY A 48 -14.39 8.73 -0.75
N GLY A 49 -14.79 7.45 -0.72
CA GLY A 49 -14.75 6.51 -1.83
C GLY A 49 -13.48 5.66 -1.88
N ALA A 50 -13.62 4.42 -2.37
CA ALA A 50 -12.51 3.48 -2.66
C ALA A 50 -11.61 3.93 -3.83
N SER A 51 -11.62 5.22 -4.15
CA SER A 51 -11.15 5.85 -5.38
C SER A 51 -10.01 6.85 -5.15
N VAL A 52 -9.62 7.09 -3.89
CA VAL A 52 -8.53 8.02 -3.58
C VAL A 52 -7.19 7.33 -3.85
N LEU A 53 -6.75 7.44 -5.12
CA LEU A 53 -5.34 7.63 -5.44
C LEU A 53 -5.04 9.13 -5.34
N GLU A 54 -4.72 9.62 -4.15
CA GLU A 54 -3.87 10.82 -4.07
C GLU A 54 -2.43 10.39 -4.40
#